data_AF-A0A382VTE1-F1
#
_entry.id   AF-A0A382VTE1-F1
#
_cell.length_a   1.000
_cell.length_b   1.000
_cell.length_c   1.000
_cell.angle_alpha   90.00
_cell.angle_beta   90.00
_cell.angle_gamma   90.00
#
_symmetry.space_group_name_H-M   'P 1'
#
loop_
_entity.id
_entity.type
_entity.pdbx_description
1 polymer ?
#
loop_
_entity_poly.entity_id
_entity_poly.type
_entity_poly.pdbx_seq_one_letter_code
_entity_poly.pdbx_strand_id
1 'polypeptide(L)'
;MKLIRLTQLFLLASIMIDCGGKTNVNVYETFDFNTLSPNLLSTGEKVYANSCFACHTYGTAGAASLVDFKEWDKVAKKGMESILKSVMKGYRGVKGVMPPKGNCWTCTEEEIRASILYIFHKVKNNQLQAN
;
A
#
# COMPACT_ATOMS: atom_id res chain seq x y z
N MET A 1 22.42 -3.10 65.71
CA MET A 1 21.55 -2.26 66.57
C MET A 1 21.70 -0.81 66.11
N LYS A 2 20.56 -0.10 65.89
CA LYS A 2 20.36 1.19 65.18
C LYS A 2 20.32 1.02 63.64
N LEU A 3 19.20 0.93 62.91
CA LEU A 3 17.85 1.54 62.96
C LEU A 3 17.85 3.04 62.58
N ILE A 4 16.96 3.40 61.61
CA ILE A 4 16.45 4.75 61.19
C ILE A 4 17.23 5.37 59.99
N ARG A 5 16.71 5.86 58.83
CA ARG A 5 15.42 6.38 58.27
C ARG A 5 15.31 5.91 56.79
N LEU A 6 14.19 5.47 56.19
CA LEU A 6 12.86 6.07 55.98
C LEU A 6 12.83 7.43 55.25
N THR A 7 13.36 7.50 54.03
CA THR A 7 13.19 8.58 53.01
C THR A 7 13.78 8.02 51.71
N GLN A 8 13.16 7.88 50.54
CA GLN A 8 11.93 8.42 49.97
C GLN A 8 11.27 7.37 49.07
N LEU A 9 9.96 7.36 49.16
CA LEU A 9 9.00 6.89 48.16
C LEU A 9 9.30 7.59 46.82
N PHE A 10 10.13 7.00 45.95
CA PHE A 10 10.12 7.38 44.52
C PHE A 10 8.92 6.70 43.86
N LEU A 11 7.80 7.37 44.10
CA LEU A 11 6.54 7.32 43.36
C LEU A 11 6.82 7.26 41.86
N LEU A 12 6.15 6.33 41.17
CA LEU A 12 5.79 6.40 39.76
C LEU A 12 6.97 6.59 38.78
N ALA A 13 7.75 5.53 38.56
CA ALA A 13 8.26 5.32 37.21
C ALA A 13 7.05 4.96 36.34
N SER A 14 6.43 6.01 35.79
CA SER A 14 5.45 5.96 34.72
C SER A 14 5.93 4.94 33.69
N ILE A 15 5.28 3.79 33.65
CA ILE A 15 5.31 2.92 32.49
C ILE A 15 4.72 3.79 31.39
N MET A 16 5.61 4.44 30.65
CA MET A 16 5.33 4.97 29.33
C MET A 16 4.95 3.72 28.53
N ILE A 17 3.67 3.41 28.55
CA ILE A 17 3.05 2.58 27.53
C ILE A 17 3.31 3.37 26.25
N ASP A 18 4.36 2.98 25.56
CA ASP A 18 4.64 3.32 24.19
C ASP A 18 3.43 2.84 23.37
N CYS A 19 2.39 3.67 23.31
CA CYS A 19 1.35 3.59 22.28
C CYS A 19 1.95 4.12 20.97
N GLY A 20 3.09 3.56 20.58
CA GLY A 20 3.78 3.75 19.32
C GLY A 20 3.66 2.47 18.49
N GLY A 21 2.46 1.87 18.46
CA GLY A 21 2.18 0.76 17.56
C GLY A 21 2.49 1.21 16.14
N LYS A 22 3.62 0.75 15.59
CA LYS A 22 3.96 0.90 14.18
C LYS A 22 2.77 0.34 13.39
N THR A 23 1.90 1.21 12.92
CA THR A 23 0.83 0.80 12.00
C THR A 23 1.55 0.24 10.79
N ASN A 24 1.39 -1.06 10.56
CA ASN A 24 2.05 -1.68 9.41
C ASN A 24 1.48 -1.02 8.15
N VAL A 25 2.31 -0.26 7.46
CA VAL A 25 1.96 0.45 6.23
C VAL A 25 1.94 -0.47 5.01
N ASN A 26 1.93 -1.80 5.18
CA ASN A 26 1.90 -2.75 4.08
C ASN A 26 0.48 -2.95 3.54
N VAL A 27 0.27 -2.69 2.25
CA VAL A 27 -1.02 -2.90 1.57
C VAL A 27 -1.53 -4.35 1.72
N TYR A 28 -0.66 -5.36 1.58
CA TYR A 28 -1.08 -6.77 1.70
C TYR A 28 -1.51 -7.17 3.11
N GLU A 29 -1.14 -6.39 4.11
CA GLU A 29 -1.50 -6.62 5.51
C GLU A 29 -2.68 -5.73 5.94
N THR A 30 -2.87 -4.59 5.26
CA THR A 30 -3.95 -3.64 5.55
C THR A 30 -5.29 -4.10 4.98
N PHE A 31 -5.28 -4.77 3.82
CA PHE A 31 -6.50 -5.18 3.12
C PHE A 31 -6.60 -6.70 3.04
N ASP A 32 -7.77 -7.24 3.41
CA ASP A 32 -8.09 -8.63 3.12
C ASP A 32 -8.58 -8.76 1.67
N PHE A 33 -7.67 -9.18 0.79
CA PHE A 33 -7.91 -9.36 -0.62
C PHE A 33 -8.91 -10.47 -0.97
N ASN A 34 -9.30 -11.32 0.00
CA ASN A 34 -10.32 -12.35 -0.20
C ASN A 34 -11.74 -11.83 0.05
N THR A 35 -11.89 -10.66 0.67
CA THR A 35 -13.19 -10.09 1.09
C THR A 35 -13.45 -8.71 0.52
N LEU A 36 -12.63 -8.25 -0.45
CA LEU A 36 -12.91 -7.03 -1.21
C LEU A 36 -14.25 -7.13 -1.93
N SER A 37 -15.04 -6.05 -1.90
CA SER A 37 -16.37 -6.08 -2.50
C SER A 37 -16.30 -6.25 -4.02
N PRO A 38 -17.22 -7.03 -4.64
CA PRO A 38 -17.23 -7.23 -6.09
C PRO A 38 -17.34 -5.92 -6.88
N ASN A 39 -18.12 -4.96 -6.38
CA ASN A 39 -18.26 -3.65 -7.01
C ASN A 39 -16.93 -2.86 -7.00
N LEU A 40 -16.18 -2.91 -5.89
CA LEU A 40 -14.87 -2.27 -5.79
C LEU A 40 -13.90 -2.87 -6.80
N LEU A 41 -13.85 -4.21 -6.89
CA LEU A 41 -12.99 -4.90 -7.86
C LEU A 41 -13.39 -4.60 -9.30
N SER A 42 -14.69 -4.59 -9.61
CA SER A 42 -15.18 -4.27 -10.96
C SER A 42 -14.87 -2.82 -11.37
N THR A 43 -15.03 -1.85 -10.46
CA THR A 43 -14.63 -0.46 -10.71
C THR A 43 -13.12 -0.36 -10.95
N GLY A 44 -12.32 -0.99 -10.08
CA GLY A 44 -10.86 -0.97 -10.21
C GLY A 44 -10.35 -1.62 -11.49
N GLU A 45 -10.98 -2.72 -11.90
CA GLU A 45 -10.71 -3.42 -13.15
C GLU A 45 -10.98 -2.54 -14.37
N LYS A 46 -12.11 -1.84 -14.40
CA LYS A 46 -12.46 -0.93 -15.52
C LYS A 46 -11.41 0.17 -15.69
N VAL A 47 -11.00 0.81 -14.59
CA VAL A 47 -9.93 1.82 -14.62
C VAL A 47 -8.60 1.20 -15.07
N TYR A 48 -8.27 0.01 -14.54
CA TYR A 48 -7.05 -0.69 -14.92
C TYR A 48 -7.03 -0.97 -16.43
N ALA A 49 -8.09 -1.57 -16.97
CA ALA A 49 -8.18 -1.94 -18.37
C ALA A 49 -8.07 -0.72 -19.29
N ASN A 50 -8.70 0.39 -18.93
CA ASN A 50 -8.77 1.58 -19.77
C ASN A 50 -7.52 2.48 -19.68
N SER A 51 -6.77 2.44 -18.58
CA SER A 51 -5.72 3.44 -18.32
C SER A 51 -4.39 2.86 -17.85
N CYS A 52 -4.40 1.80 -17.05
CA CYS A 52 -3.19 1.30 -16.39
C CYS A 52 -2.55 0.11 -17.13
N PHE A 53 -3.36 -0.70 -17.81
CA PHE A 53 -3.00 -1.98 -18.43
C PHE A 53 -1.80 -1.88 -19.38
N ALA A 54 -1.78 -0.83 -20.22
CA ALA A 54 -0.76 -0.66 -21.27
C ALA A 54 0.67 -0.63 -20.72
N CYS A 55 0.84 -0.15 -19.48
CA CYS A 55 2.14 -0.07 -18.83
C CYS A 55 2.35 -1.21 -17.83
N HIS A 56 1.36 -1.48 -16.96
CA HIS A 56 1.56 -2.36 -15.82
C HIS A 56 1.53 -3.86 -16.12
N THR A 57 0.88 -4.30 -17.20
CA THR A 57 0.75 -5.74 -17.48
C THR A 57 2.11 -6.42 -17.60
N TYR A 58 3.01 -5.83 -18.38
CA TYR A 58 4.33 -6.38 -18.68
C TYR A 58 5.48 -5.48 -18.23
N GLY A 59 5.19 -4.33 -17.60
CA GLY A 59 6.19 -3.36 -17.16
C GLY A 59 6.74 -2.47 -18.28
N THR A 60 5.94 -2.22 -19.32
CA THR A 60 6.27 -1.30 -20.42
C THR A 60 6.67 0.06 -19.88
N ALA A 61 7.66 0.70 -20.51
CA ALA A 61 8.20 2.01 -20.11
C ALA A 61 8.70 2.07 -18.65
N GLY A 62 9.09 0.92 -18.08
CA GLY A 62 9.64 0.83 -16.73
C GLY A 62 8.59 0.81 -15.60
N ALA A 63 7.32 0.58 -15.93
CA ALA A 63 6.28 0.36 -14.94
C ALA A 63 6.52 -0.95 -14.16
N ALA A 64 5.96 -1.03 -12.94
CA ALA A 64 5.96 -2.28 -12.19
C ALA A 64 5.08 -3.32 -12.91
N SER A 65 5.72 -4.38 -13.41
CA SER A 65 5.06 -5.50 -14.10
C SER A 65 4.24 -6.33 -13.11
N LEU A 66 3.07 -6.85 -13.52
CA LEU A 66 2.20 -7.65 -12.66
C LEU A 66 2.78 -9.02 -12.22
N VAL A 67 3.91 -9.42 -12.79
CA VAL A 67 4.63 -10.65 -12.43
C VAL A 67 5.96 -10.39 -11.70
N ASP A 68 6.33 -9.12 -11.50
CA ASP A 68 7.48 -8.76 -10.65
C ASP A 68 7.03 -8.64 -9.19
N PHE A 69 6.78 -9.79 -8.56
CA PHE A 69 6.26 -9.88 -7.19
C PHE A 69 7.18 -9.18 -6.18
N LYS A 70 8.50 -9.23 -6.39
CA LYS A 70 9.49 -8.56 -5.53
C LYS A 70 9.39 -7.04 -5.61
N GLU A 71 9.09 -6.48 -6.78
CA GLU A 71 8.82 -5.04 -6.90
C GLU A 71 7.51 -4.69 -6.21
N TRP A 72 6.45 -5.48 -6.38
CA TRP A 72 5.16 -5.23 -5.73
C TRP A 72 5.22 -5.33 -4.20
N ASP A 73 6.04 -6.21 -3.63
CA ASP A 73 6.30 -6.24 -2.18
C ASP A 73 6.95 -4.94 -1.69
N LYS A 74 7.85 -4.33 -2.47
CA LYS A 74 8.44 -3.03 -2.14
C LYS A 74 7.44 -1.91 -2.28
N VAL A 75 6.58 -1.95 -3.29
CA VAL A 75 5.49 -0.97 -3.48
C VAL A 75 4.50 -1.09 -2.31
N ALA A 76 4.09 -2.29 -1.93
CA ALA A 76 3.14 -2.54 -0.85
C ALA A 76 3.58 -1.92 0.47
N LYS A 77 4.87 -1.99 0.81
CA LYS A 77 5.48 -1.38 2.01
C LYS A 77 5.37 0.15 2.07
N LYS A 78 5.04 0.83 0.97
CA LYS A 78 4.81 2.28 0.98
C LYS A 78 3.45 2.66 1.57
N GLY A 79 2.49 1.73 1.56
CA GLY A 79 1.13 1.95 2.03
C GLY A 79 0.21 2.66 1.04
N MET A 80 -1.08 2.40 1.21
CA MET A 80 -2.12 2.80 0.26
C MET A 80 -2.13 4.31 0.01
N GLU A 81 -2.08 5.13 1.06
CA GLU A 81 -2.17 6.59 0.92
C GLU A 81 -0.96 7.19 0.18
N SER A 82 0.25 6.66 0.43
CA SER A 82 1.46 7.09 -0.26
C SER A 82 1.44 6.71 -1.73
N ILE A 83 0.96 5.50 -2.04
CA ILE A 83 0.80 5.01 -3.41
C ILE A 83 -0.25 5.85 -4.13
N LEU A 84 -1.43 6.05 -3.54
CA LEU A 84 -2.51 6.85 -4.12
C LEU A 84 -2.03 8.26 -4.44
N LYS A 85 -1.39 8.94 -3.47
CA LYS A 85 -0.80 10.27 -3.69
C LYS A 85 0.18 10.30 -4.85
N SER A 86 1.01 9.27 -4.98
CA SER A 86 1.97 9.15 -6.09
C SER A 86 1.25 8.93 -7.42
N VAL A 87 0.22 8.09 -7.47
CA VAL A 87 -0.58 7.86 -8.69
C VAL A 87 -1.32 9.13 -9.10
N MET A 88 -1.96 9.83 -8.15
CA MET A 88 -2.70 11.06 -8.42
C MET A 88 -1.81 12.17 -8.97
N LYS A 89 -0.61 12.35 -8.41
CA LYS A 89 0.33 13.40 -8.84
C LYS A 89 1.24 13.00 -10.00
N GLY A 90 1.31 11.71 -10.31
CA GLY A 90 2.36 11.15 -11.16
C GLY A 90 3.62 10.84 -10.34
N TYR A 91 4.41 9.89 -10.85
CA TYR A 91 5.58 9.38 -10.16
C TYR A 91 6.76 9.27 -11.12
N ARG A 92 7.90 9.85 -10.73
CA ARG A 92 9.18 9.68 -11.44
C ARG A 92 10.01 8.66 -10.68
N GLY A 93 10.05 7.44 -11.21
CA GLY A 93 10.89 6.37 -10.70
C GLY A 93 12.25 6.34 -11.38
N VAL A 94 13.13 5.46 -10.89
CA VAL A 94 14.43 5.18 -11.52
C VAL A 94 14.24 4.47 -12.86
N LYS A 95 13.24 3.58 -12.95
CA LYS A 95 12.98 2.75 -14.14
C LYS A 95 12.13 3.46 -15.20
N GLY A 96 11.35 4.48 -14.83
CA GLY A 96 10.38 5.09 -15.72
C GLY A 96 9.55 6.21 -15.08
N VAL A 97 8.60 6.74 -15.84
CA VAL A 97 7.71 7.83 -15.41
C VAL A 97 6.26 7.36 -15.52
N MET A 98 5.52 7.47 -14.42
CA MET A 98 4.07 7.30 -14.39
C MET A 98 3.41 8.68 -14.49
N PRO A 99 2.55 8.92 -15.49
CA PRO A 99 1.84 10.19 -15.62
C PRO A 99 0.82 10.38 -14.49
N PRO A 100 0.41 11.63 -14.18
CA PRO A 100 -0.64 11.90 -13.21
C PRO A 100 -1.92 11.13 -13.51
N LYS A 101 -2.55 10.61 -12.46
CA LYS A 101 -3.76 9.77 -12.51
C LYS A 101 -3.64 8.53 -13.41
N GLY A 102 -2.43 8.12 -13.77
CA GLY A 102 -2.21 7.06 -14.78
C GLY A 102 -2.87 7.38 -16.12
N ASN A 103 -2.94 8.66 -16.50
CA ASN A 103 -3.69 9.19 -17.65
C ASN A 103 -5.23 9.06 -17.58
N CYS A 104 -5.82 8.58 -16.48
CA CYS A 104 -7.27 8.62 -16.33
C CYS A 104 -7.76 9.99 -15.82
N TRP A 105 -7.88 10.95 -16.74
CA TRP A 105 -8.30 12.32 -16.39
C TRP A 105 -9.73 12.40 -15.85
N THR A 106 -10.61 11.51 -16.31
CA THR A 106 -12.03 11.44 -15.90
C THR A 106 -12.25 10.64 -14.62
N CYS A 107 -11.28 9.85 -14.16
CA CYS A 107 -11.45 9.03 -12.95
C CYS A 107 -11.46 9.87 -11.68
N THR A 108 -12.30 9.51 -10.70
CA THR A 108 -12.19 10.07 -9.35
C THR A 108 -11.01 9.45 -8.57
N GLU A 109 -10.67 10.03 -7.42
CA GLU A 109 -9.63 9.47 -6.55
C GLU A 109 -10.05 8.09 -6.01
N GLU A 110 -11.33 7.89 -5.72
CA GLU A 110 -11.89 6.62 -5.26
C GLU A 110 -11.79 5.53 -6.33
N GLU A 111 -12.07 5.88 -7.60
CA GLU A 111 -11.93 4.96 -8.73
C GLU A 111 -10.46 4.57 -8.95
N ILE A 112 -9.54 5.52 -8.79
CA ILE A 112 -8.09 5.25 -8.85
C ILE A 112 -7.64 4.38 -7.67
N ARG A 113 -8.13 4.65 -6.45
CA ARG A 113 -7.88 3.80 -5.27
C ARG A 113 -8.39 2.37 -5.51
N ALA A 114 -9.59 2.23 -6.06
CA ALA A 114 -10.14 0.93 -6.44
C ALA A 114 -9.25 0.21 -7.47
N SER A 115 -8.71 0.96 -8.46
CA SER A 115 -7.78 0.40 -9.44
C SER A 115 -6.48 -0.08 -8.82
N ILE A 116 -5.90 0.69 -7.90
CA ILE A 116 -4.69 0.27 -7.17
C ILE A 116 -4.96 -1.03 -6.41
N LEU A 117 -6.08 -1.12 -5.68
CA LEU A 117 -6.48 -2.34 -4.99
C LEU A 117 -6.70 -3.52 -5.94
N TYR A 118 -7.35 -3.31 -7.09
CA TYR A 118 -7.49 -4.33 -8.13
C TYR A 118 -6.13 -4.82 -8.63
N ILE A 119 -5.17 -3.93 -8.86
CA ILE A 119 -3.83 -4.31 -9.30
C ILE A 119 -3.13 -5.16 -8.23
N PHE A 120 -3.17 -4.76 -6.96
CA PHE A 120 -2.61 -5.57 -5.87
C PHE A 120 -3.29 -6.94 -5.75
N HIS A 121 -4.61 -7.00 -5.90
CA HIS A 121 -5.38 -8.24 -5.95
C HIS A 121 -4.90 -9.14 -7.09
N LYS A 122 -4.74 -8.58 -8.29
CA LYS A 122 -4.27 -9.29 -9.49
C LYS A 122 -2.84 -9.81 -9.33
N VAL A 123 -1.94 -9.01 -8.77
CA VAL A 123 -0.55 -9.44 -8.48
C VAL A 123 -0.55 -10.61 -7.50
N LYS A 124 -1.34 -10.54 -6.42
CA LYS A 124 -1.46 -11.63 -5.43
C LYS A 124 -1.97 -12.92 -6.10
N ASN A 125 -2.99 -12.83 -6.96
CA ASN A 125 -3.51 -13.99 -7.68
C ASN A 125 -2.49 -14.56 -8.67
N ASN A 126 -1.77 -13.71 -9.41
CA ASN A 126 -0.69 -14.14 -10.31
C ASN A 126 0.41 -14.88 -9.53
N GLN A 127 0.75 -14.40 -8.33
CA GLN A 127 1.75 -15.04 -7.47
C GLN A 127 1.29 -16.42 -7.00
N LEU A 128 0.01 -16.56 -6.62
CA LEU A 128 -0.56 -17.85 -6.22
C LEU A 128 -0.59 -18.87 -7.37
N GLN A 129 -0.75 -18.42 -8.61
CA GLN A 129 -0.76 -19.27 -9.80
C GLN A 129 0.63 -19.67 -10.31
N ALA A 130 1.67 -18.95 -9.87
CA ALA A 130 3.05 -19.21 -10.26
C ALA A 130 3.77 -20.20 -9.34
N ASN A 131 3.14 -20.60 -8.24
CA ASN A 131 3.62 -21.58 -7.27
C ASN A 131 2.80 -22.88 -7.35
#